data_AF-A0A8T4P8X3-F1
#
_entry.id   AF-A0A8T4P8X3-F1
#
_cell.length_a   1.000
_cell.length_b   1.000
_cell.length_c   1.000
_cell.angle_alpha   90.00
_cell.angle_beta   90.00
_cell.angle_gamma   90.00
#
_symmetry.space_group_name_H-M   'P 1'
#
loop_
_entity.id
_entity.type
_entity.pdbx_description
1 polymer ?
#
loop_
_entity_poly.entity_id
_entity_poly.type
_entity_poly.pdbx_seq_one_letter_code
_entity_poly.pdbx_strand_id
1 'polypeptide(L)'
;MVIVNEITMNIVKNAEDGESIYSLATNIGFAYSSVYKWISELERYGVISLIRKGNRNVIKINKNLIYKKFKELDDAVSVIEKDCNFWELVKTLKLRIRFVKGTAATIWTKGSFITGDFYDRIYFLEVDRKDANALKETLKEEGIAYTEGEANNRRPLVWIVQRDKFKVKKKDGLPIMPLNELVEWGKELHLENILEQLDILYNLKLNVKYSEVSTNV
;
A
#
# COMPACT_ATOMS: atom_id res chain seq x y z
N MET A 1 -3.05 7.18 14.23
CA MET A 1 -1.85 8.01 14.50
C MET A 1 -1.82 9.08 13.42
N VAL A 2 -2.07 10.35 13.76
CA VAL A 2 -2.16 11.43 12.75
C VAL A 2 -0.80 12.13 12.72
N ILE A 3 0.06 11.71 11.80
CA ILE A 3 1.46 12.18 11.67
C ILE A 3 1.52 13.66 11.22
N VAL A 4 0.47 14.15 10.55
CA VAL A 4 0.32 15.54 10.06
C VAL A 4 -1.14 15.97 10.19
N ASN A 5 -1.38 17.26 10.46
CA ASN A 5 -2.74 17.81 10.54
C ASN A 5 -3.58 17.48 9.28
N GLU A 6 -4.69 16.78 9.48
CA GLU A 6 -5.58 16.29 8.43
C GLU A 6 -6.14 17.41 7.54
N ILE A 7 -6.52 18.54 8.12
CA ILE A 7 -7.05 19.68 7.36
C ILE A 7 -5.96 20.25 6.44
N THR A 8 -4.74 20.33 6.93
CA THR A 8 -3.58 20.81 6.16
C THR A 8 -3.30 19.90 4.97
N MET A 9 -3.32 18.58 5.17
CA MET A 9 -3.16 17.62 4.07
C MET A 9 -4.29 17.74 3.05
N ASN A 10 -5.54 17.83 3.51
CA ASN A 10 -6.69 17.99 2.61
C ASN A 10 -6.63 19.30 1.81
N ILE A 11 -6.15 20.40 2.39
CA ILE A 11 -5.92 21.65 1.67
C ILE A 11 -4.86 21.45 0.58
N VAL A 12 -3.68 20.91 0.92
CA VAL A 12 -2.57 20.73 -0.05
C VAL A 12 -2.95 19.73 -1.16
N LYS A 13 -3.80 18.76 -0.85
CA LYS A 13 -4.27 17.73 -1.78
C LYS A 13 -5.27 18.28 -2.80
N ASN A 14 -6.27 19.03 -2.32
CA ASN A 14 -7.47 19.34 -3.10
C ASN A 14 -7.59 20.81 -3.54
N ALA A 15 -6.75 21.72 -3.03
CA ALA A 15 -6.76 23.10 -3.49
C ALA A 15 -6.42 23.20 -4.97
N GLU A 16 -7.08 24.11 -5.67
CA GLU A 16 -6.79 24.46 -7.06
C GLU A 16 -6.42 25.93 -7.22
N ASP A 17 -5.58 26.24 -8.22
CA ASP A 17 -5.24 27.62 -8.56
C ASP A 17 -6.50 28.38 -9.00
N GLY A 18 -6.77 29.50 -8.35
CA GLY A 18 -7.95 30.35 -8.62
C GLY A 18 -9.18 29.99 -7.79
N GLU A 19 -9.15 28.91 -7.02
CA GLU A 19 -10.26 28.52 -6.15
C GLU A 19 -10.42 29.47 -4.94
N SER A 20 -11.65 29.65 -4.45
CA SER A 20 -11.91 30.38 -3.21
C SER A 20 -11.81 29.46 -1.97
N ILE A 21 -11.46 30.04 -0.81
CA ILE A 21 -11.41 29.30 0.47
C ILE A 21 -12.76 28.64 0.80
N TYR A 22 -13.87 29.30 0.45
CA TYR A 22 -15.21 28.76 0.69
C TYR A 22 -15.51 27.52 -0.16
N SER A 23 -15.16 27.58 -1.45
CA SER A 23 -15.26 26.43 -2.35
C SER A 23 -14.43 25.27 -1.84
N LEU A 24 -13.16 25.52 -1.51
CA LEU A 24 -12.27 24.50 -0.99
C LEU A 24 -12.83 23.88 0.28
N ALA A 25 -13.26 24.69 1.25
CA ALA A 25 -13.82 24.20 2.51
C ALA A 25 -15.06 23.32 2.32
N THR A 26 -15.92 23.68 1.37
CA THR A 26 -17.08 22.87 0.99
C THR A 26 -16.65 21.54 0.37
N ASN A 27 -15.65 21.56 -0.52
CA ASN A 27 -15.12 20.38 -1.19
C ASN A 27 -14.47 19.39 -0.21
N ILE A 28 -13.64 19.88 0.72
CA ILE A 28 -12.94 19.02 1.69
C ILE A 28 -13.77 18.71 2.95
N GLY A 29 -15.00 19.22 3.05
CA GLY A 29 -15.92 18.90 4.14
C GLY A 29 -15.56 19.50 5.51
N PHE A 30 -14.77 20.58 5.55
CA PHE A 30 -14.35 21.23 6.79
C PHE A 30 -14.96 22.63 6.95
N ALA A 31 -15.11 23.08 8.20
CA ALA A 31 -15.61 24.42 8.48
C ALA A 31 -14.70 25.51 7.89
N TYR A 32 -15.31 26.55 7.29
CA TYR A 32 -14.59 27.66 6.66
C TYR A 32 -13.52 28.27 7.58
N SER A 33 -13.84 28.50 8.86
CA SER A 33 -12.91 29.07 9.84
C SER A 33 -11.68 28.21 10.07
N SER A 34 -11.84 26.88 10.10
CA SER A 34 -10.76 25.92 10.24
C SER A 34 -9.88 25.89 8.99
N VAL A 35 -10.48 25.90 7.80
CA VAL A 35 -9.75 25.92 6.52
C VAL A 35 -9.00 27.24 6.35
N TYR A 36 -9.65 28.36 6.65
CA TYR A 36 -9.04 29.69 6.62
C TYR A 36 -7.80 29.76 7.51
N LYS A 37 -7.90 29.30 8.77
CA LYS A 37 -6.78 29.26 9.71
C LYS A 37 -5.57 28.52 9.12
N TRP A 38 -5.78 27.34 8.56
CA TRP A 38 -4.69 26.53 8.02
C TRP A 38 -4.15 27.05 6.69
N ILE A 39 -4.98 27.69 5.86
CA ILE A 39 -4.51 28.42 4.67
C ILE A 39 -3.61 29.57 5.06
N SER A 40 -3.98 30.36 6.07
CA SER A 40 -3.12 31.45 6.57
C SER A 40 -1.77 30.92 7.07
N GLU A 41 -1.77 29.77 7.74
CA GLU A 41 -0.53 29.15 8.20
C GLU A 41 0.32 28.63 7.03
N LEU A 42 -0.30 27.96 6.04
CA LEU A 42 0.37 27.53 4.80
C LEU A 42 0.90 28.71 3.97
N GLU A 43 0.22 29.86 4.01
CA GLU A 43 0.68 31.10 3.38
C GLU A 43 1.95 31.64 4.03
N ARG A 44 2.06 31.56 5.37
CA ARG A 44 3.29 31.95 6.10
C ARG A 44 4.49 31.08 5.73
N TYR A 45 4.26 29.80 5.45
CA TYR A 45 5.30 28.88 4.94
C TYR A 45 5.49 28.99 3.41
N GLY A 46 4.78 29.90 2.75
CA GLY A 46 4.86 30.13 1.32
C GLY A 46 4.37 28.96 0.47
N VAL A 47 3.61 28.02 1.03
CA VAL A 47 3.02 26.86 0.32
C VAL A 47 1.83 27.30 -0.54
N ILE A 48 1.09 28.29 -0.06
CA ILE A 48 -0.03 28.92 -0.75
C ILE A 48 0.18 30.45 -0.74
N SER A 49 -0.37 31.16 -1.72
CA SER A 49 -0.54 32.60 -1.70
C SER A 49 -2.01 32.95 -1.86
N LEU A 50 -2.52 33.88 -1.07
CA LEU A 50 -3.85 34.44 -1.28
C LEU A 50 -3.77 35.65 -2.18
N ILE A 51 -4.30 35.52 -3.40
CA ILE A 51 -4.44 36.65 -4.32
C ILE A 51 -5.74 37.36 -3.97
N ARG A 52 -5.61 38.61 -3.54
CA ARG A 52 -6.75 39.48 -3.21
C ARG A 52 -7.12 40.30 -4.44
N LYS A 53 -8.25 40.00 -5.08
CA LYS A 53 -8.84 40.78 -6.18
C LYS A 53 -10.18 41.34 -5.74
N GLY A 54 -10.19 42.59 -5.29
CA GLY A 54 -11.38 43.22 -4.71
C GLY A 54 -11.87 42.45 -3.48
N ASN A 55 -13.15 42.05 -3.46
CA ASN A 55 -13.75 41.28 -2.36
C ASN A 55 -13.49 39.77 -2.45
N ARG A 56 -12.69 39.29 -3.41
CA ARG A 56 -12.41 37.87 -3.59
C ARG A 56 -10.97 37.54 -3.18
N ASN A 57 -10.85 36.55 -2.30
CA ASN A 57 -9.59 35.89 -2.00
C ASN A 57 -9.56 34.58 -2.78
N VAL A 58 -8.61 34.46 -3.71
CA VAL A 58 -8.39 33.23 -4.46
C VAL A 58 -7.03 32.63 -4.10
N ILE A 59 -6.98 31.31 -4.08
CA ILE A 59 -5.82 30.51 -3.73
C ILE A 59 -4.89 30.43 -4.94
N LYS A 60 -3.58 30.56 -4.69
CA LYS A 60 -2.53 30.19 -5.63
C LYS A 60 -1.57 29.24 -4.92
N ILE A 61 -1.27 28.11 -5.54
CA ILE A 61 -0.41 27.07 -4.99
C ILE A 61 1.03 27.38 -5.40
N ASN A 62 1.91 27.41 -4.40
CA ASN A 62 3.33 27.56 -4.62
C ASN A 62 3.99 26.20 -4.47
N LYS A 63 4.54 25.66 -5.56
CA LYS A 63 5.22 24.35 -5.61
C LYS A 63 6.62 24.39 -4.99
N ASN A 64 6.74 25.00 -3.81
CA ASN A 64 7.98 25.13 -3.05
C ASN A 64 8.40 23.78 -2.43
N LEU A 65 9.54 23.75 -1.73
CA LEU A 65 10.05 22.52 -1.12
C LEU A 65 9.04 21.91 -0.12
N ILE A 66 8.38 22.74 0.68
CA ILE A 66 7.42 22.29 1.70
C ILE A 66 6.20 21.63 1.04
N TYR A 67 5.65 22.24 -0.02
CA TYR A 67 4.58 21.64 -0.82
C TYR A 67 4.98 20.27 -1.35
N LYS A 68 6.18 20.14 -1.91
CA LYS A 68 6.70 18.87 -2.43
C LYS A 68 6.79 17.81 -1.33
N LYS A 69 7.25 18.18 -0.14
CA LYS A 69 7.29 17.26 1.01
C LYS A 69 5.92 16.81 1.48
N PHE A 70 4.91 17.70 1.48
CA PHE A 70 3.54 17.28 1.73
C PHE A 70 3.02 16.30 0.67
N LYS A 71 3.32 16.53 -0.61
CA LYS A 71 2.94 15.61 -1.69
C LYS A 71 3.64 14.26 -1.59
N GLU A 72 4.95 14.24 -1.33
CA GLU A 72 5.69 12.99 -1.09
C GLU A 72 5.09 12.18 0.08
N LEU A 73 4.68 12.87 1.15
CA LEU A 73 4.02 12.22 2.28
C LEU A 73 2.61 11.72 1.95
N ASP A 74 1.79 12.49 1.22
CA ASP A 74 0.47 12.05 0.75
C ASP A 74 0.61 10.78 -0.11
N ASP A 75 1.58 10.78 -1.02
CA ASP A 75 1.89 9.64 -1.87
C ASP A 75 2.27 8.42 -1.02
N ALA A 76 3.14 8.59 -0.02
CA ALA A 76 3.53 7.54 0.93
C ALA A 76 2.35 6.93 1.68
N VAL A 77 1.52 7.80 2.26
CA VAL A 77 0.35 7.39 3.03
C VAL A 77 -0.67 6.70 2.13
N SER A 78 -0.87 7.19 0.91
CA SER A 78 -1.80 6.60 -0.04
C SER A 78 -1.42 5.17 -0.42
N VAL A 79 -0.13 4.83 -0.48
CA VAL A 79 0.34 3.46 -0.72
C VAL A 79 -0.06 2.56 0.45
N ILE A 80 0.11 3.02 1.69
CA ILE A 80 -0.26 2.27 2.91
C ILE A 80 -1.79 2.08 2.99
N GLU A 81 -2.57 3.10 2.67
CA GLU A 81 -4.03 3.02 2.64
C GLU A 81 -4.52 2.00 1.61
N LYS A 82 -3.98 2.05 0.40
CA LYS A 82 -4.32 1.08 -0.66
C LYS A 82 -3.88 -0.33 -0.29
N ASP A 83 -2.73 -0.49 0.37
CA ASP A 83 -2.29 -1.76 0.94
C ASP A 83 -3.36 -2.30 1.89
N CYS A 84 -3.75 -1.53 2.91
CA CYS A 84 -4.78 -1.91 3.87
C CYS A 84 -6.11 -2.29 3.19
N ASN A 85 -6.55 -1.49 2.22
CA ASN A 85 -7.78 -1.76 1.46
C ASN A 85 -7.67 -3.07 0.68
N PHE A 86 -6.52 -3.35 0.07
CA PHE A 86 -6.29 -4.62 -0.63
C PHE A 86 -6.35 -5.83 0.32
N TRP A 87 -5.73 -5.73 1.51
CA TRP A 87 -5.81 -6.80 2.51
C TRP A 87 -7.26 -7.07 2.95
N GLU A 88 -8.06 -6.04 3.19
CA GLU A 88 -9.48 -6.18 3.55
C GLU A 88 -10.34 -6.70 2.39
N LEU A 89 -10.07 -6.25 1.17
CA LEU A 89 -10.69 -6.77 -0.04
C LEU A 89 -10.47 -8.29 -0.13
N VAL A 90 -9.23 -8.75 0.00
CA VAL A 90 -8.93 -10.19 -0.09
C VAL A 90 -9.56 -11.01 1.03
N LYS A 91 -9.73 -10.46 2.24
CA LYS A 91 -10.46 -11.14 3.33
C LYS A 91 -11.94 -11.36 3.00
N THR A 92 -12.55 -10.43 2.27
CA THR A 92 -14.00 -10.42 2.01
C THR A 92 -14.37 -11.09 0.68
N LEU A 93 -13.43 -11.18 -0.25
CA LEU A 93 -13.62 -11.85 -1.53
C LEU A 93 -14.05 -13.32 -1.34
N LYS A 94 -15.14 -13.69 -2.03
CA LYS A 94 -15.65 -15.07 -2.07
C LYS A 94 -15.05 -15.90 -3.21
N LEU A 95 -13.98 -15.41 -3.83
CA LEU A 95 -13.24 -16.08 -4.89
C LEU A 95 -12.30 -17.13 -4.29
N ARG A 96 -12.01 -18.19 -5.05
CA ARG A 96 -10.97 -19.14 -4.66
C ARG A 96 -9.62 -18.54 -5.01
N ILE A 97 -9.04 -17.84 -4.03
CA ILE A 97 -7.72 -17.21 -4.09
C ILE A 97 -6.85 -17.62 -2.91
N ARG A 98 -5.54 -17.40 -2.99
CA ARG A 98 -4.62 -17.47 -1.85
C ARG A 98 -3.36 -16.64 -2.07
N PHE A 99 -2.81 -16.07 -1.01
CA PHE A 99 -1.46 -15.51 -1.03
C PHE A 99 -0.41 -16.60 -1.14
N VAL A 100 0.62 -16.33 -1.94
CA VAL A 100 1.72 -17.28 -2.22
C VAL A 100 3.10 -16.61 -2.15
N LYS A 101 4.17 -17.40 -2.31
CA LYS A 101 5.57 -16.93 -2.41
C LYS A 101 5.94 -15.98 -1.26
N GLY A 102 6.66 -14.89 -1.54
CA GLY A 102 7.07 -13.90 -0.55
C GLY A 102 5.91 -13.33 0.27
N THR A 103 4.73 -13.13 -0.33
CA THR A 103 3.55 -12.63 0.41
C THR A 103 3.08 -13.64 1.45
N ALA A 104 3.06 -14.93 1.11
CA ALA A 104 2.76 -15.97 2.09
C ALA A 104 3.84 -16.06 3.17
N ALA A 105 5.11 -15.92 2.81
CA ALA A 105 6.21 -15.88 3.78
C ALA A 105 6.02 -14.74 4.80
N THR A 106 5.70 -13.53 4.34
CA THR A 106 5.41 -12.38 5.23
C THR A 106 4.28 -12.67 6.20
N ILE A 107 3.17 -13.24 5.73
CA ILE A 107 2.02 -13.56 6.60
C ILE A 107 2.38 -14.69 7.59
N TRP A 108 3.07 -15.74 7.15
CA TRP A 108 3.47 -16.85 8.03
C TRP A 108 4.47 -16.37 9.10
N THR A 109 5.41 -15.51 8.73
CA THR A 109 6.41 -14.93 9.64
C THR A 109 5.92 -13.74 10.47
N LYS A 110 4.64 -13.36 10.36
CA LYS A 110 4.07 -12.19 11.05
C LYS A 110 4.81 -10.88 10.72
N GLY A 111 5.32 -10.76 9.50
CA GLY A 111 6.04 -9.58 9.04
C GLY A 111 7.52 -9.53 9.45
N SER A 112 8.09 -10.55 10.09
CA SER A 112 9.55 -10.59 10.33
C SER A 112 10.34 -10.81 9.03
N PHE A 113 9.67 -11.27 7.97
CA PHE A 113 10.24 -11.33 6.63
C PHE A 113 9.44 -10.45 5.66
N ILE A 114 10.06 -9.36 5.20
CA ILE A 114 9.52 -8.47 4.18
C ILE A 114 10.60 -8.32 3.10
N THR A 115 10.28 -8.71 1.87
CA THR A 115 11.14 -8.43 0.71
C THR A 115 10.79 -7.06 0.15
N GLY A 116 11.55 -6.04 0.55
CA GLY A 116 11.42 -4.67 0.04
C GLY A 116 10.56 -3.73 0.90
N ASP A 117 10.70 -2.43 0.65
CA ASP A 117 9.91 -1.40 1.32
C ASP A 117 8.45 -1.38 0.82
N PHE A 118 7.57 -0.64 1.50
CA PHE A 118 6.16 -0.51 1.11
C PHE A 118 5.97 -0.08 -0.35
N TYR A 119 6.90 0.71 -0.89
CA TYR A 119 6.88 1.16 -2.28
C TYR A 119 7.22 0.08 -3.31
N ASP A 120 7.94 -0.97 -2.91
CA ASP A 120 8.38 -2.04 -3.81
C ASP A 120 7.59 -3.34 -3.62
N ARG A 121 6.61 -3.32 -2.72
CA ARG A 121 5.85 -4.51 -2.37
C ARG A 121 4.98 -4.99 -3.52
N ILE A 122 5.21 -6.23 -3.92
CA ILE A 122 4.39 -6.97 -4.87
C ILE A 122 3.65 -8.07 -4.10
N TYR A 123 2.33 -8.13 -4.30
CA TYR A 123 1.48 -9.15 -3.70
C TYR A 123 1.31 -10.31 -4.66
N PHE A 124 1.84 -11.48 -4.33
CA PHE A 124 1.63 -12.68 -5.14
C PHE A 124 0.34 -13.38 -4.72
N LEU A 125 -0.59 -13.47 -5.65
CA LEU A 125 -1.90 -14.06 -5.45
C LEU A 125 -2.13 -15.17 -6.47
N GLU A 126 -2.35 -16.39 -5.98
CA GLU A 126 -2.88 -17.46 -6.82
C GLU A 126 -4.40 -17.39 -6.85
N VAL A 127 -4.98 -17.57 -8.04
CA VAL A 127 -6.42 -17.57 -8.28
C VAL A 127 -6.81 -18.79 -9.13
N ASP A 128 -7.95 -19.39 -8.81
CA ASP A 128 -8.53 -20.45 -9.64
C ASP A 128 -8.87 -19.86 -11.02
N ARG A 129 -8.57 -20.57 -12.12
CA ARG A 129 -8.73 -20.04 -13.49
C ARG A 129 -10.14 -19.49 -13.73
N LYS A 130 -11.16 -20.14 -13.15
CA LYS A 130 -12.56 -19.72 -13.30
C LYS A 130 -12.87 -18.38 -12.62
N ASP A 131 -12.12 -18.06 -11.56
CA ASP A 131 -12.32 -16.86 -10.72
C ASP A 131 -11.37 -15.71 -11.14
N ALA A 132 -10.44 -15.97 -12.07
CA ALA A 132 -9.41 -15.02 -12.47
C ALA A 132 -9.99 -13.73 -13.09
N ASN A 133 -11.02 -13.83 -13.92
CA ASN A 133 -11.64 -12.65 -14.53
C ASN A 133 -12.39 -11.81 -13.50
N ALA A 134 -13.15 -12.44 -12.60
CA ALA A 134 -13.84 -11.74 -11.51
C ALA A 134 -12.86 -10.98 -10.61
N LEU A 135 -11.74 -11.62 -10.26
CA LEU A 135 -10.67 -10.95 -9.49
C LEU A 135 -10.14 -9.71 -10.23
N LYS A 136 -9.86 -9.80 -11.53
CA LYS A 136 -9.35 -8.68 -12.32
C LYS A 136 -10.34 -7.52 -12.39
N GLU A 137 -11.63 -7.82 -12.52
CA GLU A 137 -12.69 -6.80 -12.52
C GLU A 137 -12.75 -6.09 -11.16
N THR A 138 -12.79 -6.84 -10.06
CA THR A 138 -12.79 -6.27 -8.71
C THR A 138 -11.54 -5.41 -8.45
N LEU A 139 -10.35 -5.86 -8.86
CA LEU A 139 -9.13 -5.08 -8.70
C LEU A 139 -9.16 -3.77 -9.51
N LYS A 140 -9.78 -3.76 -10.71
CA LYS A 140 -9.97 -2.53 -11.50
C LYS A 140 -10.93 -1.57 -10.82
N GLU A 141 -12.05 -2.07 -10.32
CA GLU A 141 -13.07 -1.27 -9.63
C GLU A 141 -12.49 -0.56 -8.40
N GLU A 142 -11.64 -1.26 -7.65
CA GLU A 142 -10.94 -0.74 -6.46
C GLU A 142 -9.68 0.08 -6.80
N GLY A 143 -9.36 0.26 -8.09
CA GLY A 143 -8.19 1.02 -8.53
C GLY A 143 -6.83 0.39 -8.15
N ILE A 144 -6.81 -0.92 -7.91
CA ILE A 144 -5.63 -1.69 -7.54
C ILE A 144 -4.91 -2.19 -8.81
N ALA A 145 -3.62 -1.91 -8.91
CA ALA A 145 -2.84 -2.36 -10.05
C ALA A 145 -2.56 -3.86 -9.97
N TYR A 146 -2.62 -4.54 -11.11
CA TYR A 146 -2.28 -5.96 -11.20
C TYR A 146 -1.56 -6.29 -12.50
N THR A 147 -0.87 -7.44 -12.50
CA THR A 147 -0.21 -8.01 -13.68
C THR A 147 -0.21 -9.53 -13.63
N GLU A 148 -0.03 -10.15 -14.79
CA GLU A 148 0.19 -11.60 -14.94
C GLU A 148 1.60 -11.93 -15.48
N GLY A 149 2.46 -10.92 -15.70
CA GLY A 149 3.78 -11.15 -16.29
C GLY A 149 4.74 -9.97 -16.23
N GLU A 150 4.31 -8.75 -16.56
CA GLU A 150 5.20 -7.58 -16.56
C GLU A 150 4.87 -6.65 -15.38
N ALA A 151 5.87 -6.34 -14.57
CA ALA A 151 5.72 -5.37 -13.50
C ALA A 151 5.55 -3.96 -14.08
N ASN A 152 4.70 -3.16 -13.46
CA ASN A 152 4.60 -1.74 -13.71
C ASN A 152 4.96 -0.97 -12.43
N ASN A 153 5.03 0.37 -12.51
CA ASN A 153 5.38 1.21 -11.36
C ASN A 153 4.17 1.60 -10.49
N ARG A 154 2.96 1.08 -10.77
CA ARG A 154 1.77 1.40 -9.99
C ARG A 154 1.71 0.49 -8.76
N ARG A 155 1.31 1.06 -7.62
CA ARG A 155 1.25 0.36 -6.32
C ARG A 155 -0.09 0.58 -5.63
N PRO A 156 -0.58 -0.40 -4.85
CA PRO A 156 -0.05 -1.76 -4.70
C PRO A 156 -0.13 -2.55 -6.02
N LEU A 157 0.85 -3.43 -6.25
CA LEU A 157 0.88 -4.29 -7.44
C LEU A 157 0.57 -5.73 -7.06
N VAL A 158 -0.51 -6.27 -7.60
CA VAL A 158 -0.90 -7.68 -7.43
C VAL A 158 -0.39 -8.51 -8.61
N TRP A 159 0.47 -9.47 -8.34
CA TRP A 159 0.88 -10.47 -9.30
C TRP A 159 -0.06 -11.66 -9.26
N ILE A 160 -0.88 -11.78 -10.30
CA ILE A 160 -1.88 -12.84 -10.42
C ILE A 160 -1.23 -14.06 -11.06
N VAL A 161 -1.33 -15.19 -10.37
CA VAL A 161 -0.90 -16.50 -10.86
C VAL A 161 -2.15 -17.38 -11.00
N GLN A 162 -2.52 -17.72 -12.22
CA GLN A 162 -3.65 -18.62 -12.44
C GLN A 162 -3.22 -20.07 -12.19
N ARG A 163 -3.92 -20.78 -11.30
CA ARG A 163 -3.62 -22.17 -10.96
C ARG A 163 -4.88 -22.94 -10.61
N ASP A 164 -4.95 -24.19 -11.04
CA ASP A 164 -6.07 -25.06 -10.71
C ASP A 164 -5.78 -25.92 -9.47
N LYS A 165 -6.84 -26.28 -8.74
CA LYS A 165 -6.83 -27.31 -7.68
C LYS A 165 -5.81 -27.09 -6.55
N PHE A 166 -5.61 -25.84 -6.14
CA PHE A 166 -4.75 -25.55 -4.98
C PHE A 166 -5.50 -25.63 -3.63
N LYS A 167 -4.74 -25.85 -2.56
CA LYS A 167 -5.24 -25.87 -1.17
C LYS A 167 -5.18 -24.46 -0.59
N VAL A 168 -6.21 -24.05 0.13
CA VAL A 168 -6.26 -22.75 0.83
C VAL A 168 -6.27 -23.01 2.33
N LYS A 169 -5.38 -22.34 3.06
CA LYS A 169 -5.43 -22.24 4.52
C LYS A 169 -5.87 -20.83 4.88
N LYS A 170 -6.57 -20.64 6.01
CA LYS A 170 -6.87 -19.30 6.54
C LYS A 170 -5.97 -19.00 7.72
N LYS A 171 -5.39 -17.80 7.75
CA LYS A 171 -4.66 -17.25 8.89
C LYS A 171 -5.09 -15.79 9.06
N ASP A 172 -5.64 -15.44 10.23
CA ASP A 172 -6.15 -14.09 10.52
C ASP A 172 -7.16 -13.57 9.46
N GLY A 173 -8.01 -14.48 8.98
CA GLY A 173 -9.00 -14.21 7.93
C GLY A 173 -8.46 -14.24 6.50
N LEU A 174 -7.15 -14.24 6.32
CA LEU A 174 -6.51 -14.19 5.00
C LEU A 174 -6.36 -15.58 4.38
N PRO A 175 -6.71 -15.75 3.09
CA PRO A 175 -6.45 -16.98 2.36
C PRO A 175 -4.98 -17.07 1.96
N ILE A 176 -4.30 -18.15 2.35
CA ILE A 176 -2.86 -18.31 2.19
C ILE A 176 -2.48 -19.73 1.79
N MET A 177 -1.35 -19.89 1.10
CA MET A 177 -0.77 -21.20 0.85
C MET A 177 -0.47 -21.94 2.17
N PRO A 178 -0.69 -23.26 2.22
CA PRO A 178 -0.31 -24.08 3.37
C PRO A 178 1.16 -23.93 3.74
N LEU A 179 1.46 -23.96 5.04
CA LEU A 179 2.82 -23.80 5.56
C LEU A 179 3.80 -24.84 4.99
N ASN A 180 3.38 -26.08 4.83
CA ASN A 180 4.21 -27.13 4.23
C ASN A 180 4.57 -26.82 2.77
N GLU A 181 3.63 -26.28 1.99
CA GLU A 181 3.91 -25.88 0.61
C GLU A 181 4.87 -24.69 0.55
N LEU A 182 4.75 -23.75 1.50
CA LEU A 182 5.69 -22.63 1.61
C LEU A 182 7.10 -23.11 1.97
N VAL A 183 7.23 -24.09 2.86
CA VAL A 183 8.52 -24.68 3.24
C VAL A 183 9.18 -25.36 2.04
N GLU A 184 8.44 -26.14 1.26
CA GLU A 184 8.99 -26.77 0.05
C GLU A 184 9.42 -25.73 -0.97
N TRP A 185 8.60 -24.70 -1.22
CA TRP A 185 8.98 -23.58 -2.07
C TRP A 185 10.26 -22.87 -1.59
N GLY A 186 10.41 -22.66 -0.28
CA GLY A 186 11.61 -22.06 0.31
C GLY A 186 12.86 -22.93 0.16
N LYS A 187 12.72 -24.26 0.24
CA LYS A 187 13.83 -25.20 -0.01
C LYS A 187 14.26 -25.21 -1.47
N GLU A 188 13.30 -25.25 -2.40
CA GLU A 188 13.56 -25.25 -3.84
C GLU A 188 14.34 -24.01 -4.29
N LEU A 189 14.09 -22.87 -3.65
CA LEU A 189 14.73 -21.59 -3.98
C LEU A 189 15.92 -21.23 -3.08
N HIS A 190 16.33 -22.12 -2.17
CA HIS A 190 17.43 -21.85 -1.23
C HIS A 190 17.22 -20.52 -0.47
N LEU A 191 16.06 -20.38 0.19
CA LEU A 191 15.70 -19.21 0.98
C LEU A 191 15.91 -19.50 2.47
N GLU A 192 17.16 -19.69 2.89
CA GLU A 192 17.49 -20.16 4.25
C GLU A 192 16.99 -19.20 5.34
N ASN A 193 16.98 -17.89 5.07
CA ASN A 193 16.45 -16.89 5.98
C ASN A 193 14.94 -17.07 6.27
N ILE A 194 14.13 -17.35 5.26
CA ILE A 194 12.71 -17.65 5.45
C ILE A 194 12.56 -18.96 6.21
N LEU A 195 13.31 -19.99 5.81
CA LEU A 195 13.21 -21.32 6.41
C LEU A 195 13.59 -21.31 7.89
N GLU A 196 14.66 -20.60 8.27
CA GLU A 196 15.08 -20.44 9.67
C GLU A 196 13.99 -19.74 10.48
N GLN A 197 13.42 -18.63 9.98
CA GLN A 197 12.35 -17.91 10.67
C GLN A 197 11.09 -18.76 10.83
N LEU A 198 10.71 -19.53 9.81
CA LEU A 198 9.59 -20.46 9.91
C LEU A 198 9.88 -21.58 10.92
N ASP A 199 11.11 -22.08 10.99
CA ASP A 199 11.51 -23.11 11.96
C ASP A 199 11.43 -22.59 13.39
N ILE A 200 11.91 -21.38 13.64
CA ILE A 200 11.83 -20.70 14.96
C ILE A 200 10.36 -20.54 15.38
N LEU A 201 9.49 -20.09 14.48
CA LEU A 201 8.09 -19.79 14.80
C LEU A 201 7.20 -21.03 14.94
N TYR A 202 7.52 -22.11 14.22
CA TYR A 202 6.63 -23.27 14.09
C TYR A 202 7.26 -24.60 14.51
N ASN A 203 8.53 -24.61 14.94
CA ASN A 203 9.29 -25.79 15.38
C ASN A 203 9.20 -26.93 14.35
N LEU A 204 9.58 -26.62 13.11
CA LEU A 204 9.45 -27.51 11.95
C LEU A 204 10.58 -28.54 11.86
N LYS A 205 11.62 -28.40 12.69
CA LYS A 205 12.83 -29.23 12.75
C LYS A 205 13.58 -29.22 11.41
N LEU A 206 13.69 -28.05 10.79
CA LEU A 206 14.36 -27.89 9.50
C LEU A 206 15.88 -27.92 9.64
N ASN A 207 16.43 -27.62 10.82
CA ASN A 207 17.88 -27.54 11.07
C ASN A 207 18.61 -26.60 10.09
N VAL A 208 17.92 -25.57 9.61
CA VAL A 208 18.47 -24.54 8.71
C VAL A 208 18.88 -23.35 9.56
N LYS A 209 20.10 -22.86 9.36
CA LYS A 209 20.58 -21.58 9.91
C LYS A 209 21.01 -20.70 8.75
N TYR A 210 20.46 -19.51 8.68
CA TYR A 210 20.98 -18.52 7.75
C TYR A 210 22.32 -18.02 8.27
N SER A 211 23.37 -18.17 7.46
CA SER A 211 24.66 -17.54 7.68
C SER A 211 24.79 -16.40 6.67
N GLU A 212 24.76 -15.15 7.13
CA GLU A 212 25.16 -14.02 6.29
C GLU A 212 26.58 -14.27 5.80
N VAL A 213 26.72 -14.56 4.50
CA VAL A 213 28.03 -14.53 3.87
C VAL A 213 28.42 -13.07 3.81
N SER A 214 29.40 -12.69 4.61
CA SER A 214 30.02 -11.37 4.55
C SER A 214 30.74 -11.27 3.21
N THR A 215 30.06 -10.80 2.17
CA THR A 215 30.72 -10.40 0.93
C THR A 215 31.39 -9.06 1.19
N ASN A 216 32.65 -9.11 1.62
CA ASN A 216 33.58 -8.00 1.41
C ASN A 216 33.83 -7.90 -0.11
N VAL A 217 33.13 -7.02 -0.82
CA VAL A 217 33.65 -6.25 -1.97
C VAL A 217 32.86 -4.96 -2.12
#